data_AF-A0A822CBD3-F1
#
_entry.id   AF-A0A822CBD3-F1
#
_cell.length_a   1.000
_cell.length_b   1.000
_cell.length_c   1.000
_cell.angle_alpha   90.00
_cell.angle_beta   90.00
_cell.angle_gamma   90.00
#
_symmetry.space_group_name_H-M   'P 1'
#
loop_
_entity.id
_entity.type
_entity.pdbx_description
1 polymer ?
#
loop_
_entity_poly.entity_id
_entity_poly.type
_entity_poly.pdbx_seq_one_letter_code
_entity_poly.pdbx_strand_id
1 'polypeptide(L)'
;TFPQRINRSPTALLESLNACVQADGGSPGYIYVDDPFLIPTSAHEKRQLALSKSSGKKAAQWIMNRYSYAFFHDVAAPSIPSYFPNYTFDEKEFIEPDETTLYKLMNWNKIIKA
;
A
#
# COMPACT_ATOMS: atom_id res chain seq x y z
N THR A 1 -14.27 44.02 -10.51
CA THR A 1 -13.64 43.38 -9.34
C THR A 1 -13.42 41.92 -9.67
N PHE A 2 -12.20 41.41 -9.48
CA PHE A 2 -11.88 40.02 -9.78
C PHE A 2 -12.20 39.13 -8.56
N PRO A 3 -12.76 37.93 -8.75
CA PRO A 3 -13.03 37.01 -7.65
C PRO A 3 -11.72 36.48 -7.06
N GLN A 4 -11.70 36.26 -5.74
CA GLN A 4 -10.55 35.67 -5.05
C GLN A 4 -10.53 34.15 -5.22
N ARG A 5 -9.32 33.58 -5.33
CA ARG A 5 -9.12 32.13 -5.40
C ARG A 5 -9.43 31.49 -4.04
N ILE A 6 -10.25 30.44 -4.05
CA ILE A 6 -10.50 29.60 -2.89
C ILE A 6 -9.44 28.50 -2.84
N ASN A 7 -8.68 28.43 -1.75
CA ASN A 7 -7.72 27.34 -1.52
C ASN A 7 -8.44 26.15 -0.88
N ARG A 8 -8.31 24.96 -1.48
CA ARG A 8 -8.93 23.71 -1.00
C ARG A 8 -7.85 22.69 -0.68
N SER A 9 -8.13 21.77 0.25
CA SER A 9 -7.27 20.61 0.47
C SER A 9 -7.31 19.67 -0.74
N PRO A 10 -6.27 18.84 -0.96
CA PRO A 10 -6.25 17.86 -2.04
C PRO A 10 -7.42 16.85 -1.98
N THR A 11 -7.91 16.57 -0.77
CA THR A 11 -8.98 15.59 -0.49
C THR A 11 -10.36 16.23 -0.27
N ALA A 12 -10.49 17.56 -0.37
CA ALA A 12 -11.71 18.30 -0.01
C ALA A 12 -12.96 17.79 -0.73
N LEU A 13 -12.82 17.36 -2.00
CA LEU A 13 -13.94 16.82 -2.76
C LEU A 13 -14.42 15.48 -2.19
N LEU A 14 -13.51 14.57 -1.87
CA LEU A 14 -13.86 13.26 -1.30
C LEU A 14 -14.53 13.42 0.07
N GLU A 15 -14.03 14.33 0.90
CA GLU A 15 -14.64 14.67 2.19
C GLU A 15 -16.04 15.26 2.01
N SER A 16 -16.21 16.19 1.06
CA SER A 16 -17.52 16.79 0.79
C SER A 16 -18.54 15.77 0.29
N LEU A 17 -18.13 14.86 -0.60
CA LEU A 17 -19.00 13.82 -1.13
C LEU A 17 -19.38 12.81 -0.05
N ASN A 18 -18.42 12.40 0.79
CA ASN A 18 -18.67 11.52 1.92
C ASN A 18 -19.63 12.16 2.95
N ALA A 19 -19.55 13.48 3.15
CA ALA A 19 -20.46 14.20 4.03
C ALA A 19 -21.88 14.35 3.45
N CYS A 20 -22.02 14.41 2.12
CA CYS A 20 -23.31 14.53 1.45
C CYS A 20 -24.11 13.21 1.43
N VAL A 21 -23.45 12.06 1.47
CA VAL A 21 -24.09 10.74 1.35
C VAL A 21 -24.25 10.10 2.74
N GLN A 22 -25.49 9.69 3.07
CA GLN A 22 -25.75 8.96 4.31
C GLN A 22 -25.42 7.47 4.16
N ALA A 23 -25.04 6.84 5.27
CA ALA A 23 -24.81 5.40 5.31
C ALA A 23 -26.12 4.64 5.09
N ASP A 24 -26.13 3.72 4.13
CA ASP A 24 -27.25 2.81 3.91
C ASP A 24 -27.19 1.65 4.90
N GLY A 25 -28.31 1.34 5.56
CA GLY A 25 -28.44 0.22 6.48
C GLY A 25 -28.78 -1.11 5.79
N GLY A 26 -29.21 -1.09 4.53
CA GLY A 26 -29.61 -2.27 3.76
C GLY A 26 -28.46 -2.98 3.05
N SER A 27 -27.34 -2.30 2.85
CA SER A 27 -26.21 -2.82 2.07
C SER A 27 -25.05 -3.33 2.96
N PRO A 28 -24.39 -4.44 2.61
CA PRO A 28 -23.14 -4.82 3.26
C PRO A 28 -22.09 -3.72 3.11
N GLY A 29 -21.26 -3.51 4.13
CA GLY A 29 -20.22 -2.49 4.07
C GLY A 29 -19.22 -2.76 2.93
N TYR A 30 -18.75 -1.70 2.25
CA TYR A 30 -17.82 -1.71 1.11
C TYR A 30 -16.54 -2.56 1.29
N ILE A 31 -16.19 -2.89 2.53
CA ILE A 31 -15.02 -3.74 2.84
C ILE A 31 -15.19 -5.16 2.29
N TYR A 32 -16.44 -5.63 2.15
CA TYR A 32 -16.80 -6.96 1.66
C TYR A 32 -17.13 -6.93 0.17
N VAL A 33 -16.98 -8.07 -0.49
CA VAL A 33 -17.36 -8.25 -1.89
C VAL A 33 -18.89 -8.34 -1.96
N ASP A 34 -19.51 -7.65 -2.92
CA ASP A 34 -20.97 -7.64 -3.13
C ASP A 34 -21.50 -8.91 -3.84
N ASP A 35 -20.88 -10.05 -3.51
CA ASP A 35 -21.29 -11.37 -4.00
C ASP A 35 -22.07 -12.07 -2.87
N PRO A 36 -23.28 -12.59 -3.12
CA PRO A 36 -24.09 -13.27 -2.12
C PRO A 36 -23.36 -14.36 -1.33
N PHE A 37 -22.40 -15.04 -1.92
CA PHE A 37 -21.63 -16.09 -1.26
C PHE A 37 -20.53 -15.54 -0.33
N LEU A 38 -20.04 -14.33 -0.60
CA LEU A 38 -18.92 -13.72 0.13
C LEU A 38 -19.35 -12.68 1.17
N ILE A 39 -20.64 -12.34 1.21
CA ILE A 39 -21.19 -11.45 2.22
C ILE A 39 -21.28 -12.19 3.56
N PRO A 40 -20.63 -11.69 4.63
CA PRO A 40 -20.65 -12.36 5.92
C PRO A 40 -22.00 -12.23 6.61
N THR A 41 -22.53 -13.34 7.10
CA THR A 41 -23.83 -13.42 7.76
C THR A 41 -23.71 -13.19 9.27
N SER A 42 -22.58 -13.57 9.88
CA SER A 42 -22.35 -13.48 11.32
C SER A 42 -21.15 -12.60 11.71
N ALA A 43 -21.15 -12.10 12.94
CA ALA A 43 -20.02 -11.33 13.48
C ALA A 43 -18.74 -12.18 13.64
N HIS A 44 -18.86 -13.50 13.71
CA HIS A 44 -17.72 -14.41 13.72
C HIS A 44 -17.08 -14.50 12.33
N GLU A 45 -17.89 -14.69 11.29
CA GLU A 45 -17.46 -14.70 9.89
C GLU A 45 -16.80 -13.38 9.49
N LYS A 46 -17.38 -12.23 9.88
CA LYS A 46 -16.77 -10.90 9.67
C LYS A 46 -15.34 -10.85 10.20
N ARG A 47 -15.12 -11.35 11.42
CA ARG A 47 -13.79 -11.39 12.05
C ARG A 47 -12.86 -12.37 11.34
N GLN A 48 -13.34 -13.56 10.98
CA GLN A 48 -12.55 -14.56 10.28
C GLN A 48 -12.10 -14.08 8.89
N LEU A 49 -12.99 -13.46 8.11
CA LEU A 49 -12.65 -12.88 6.81
C LEU A 49 -11.65 -11.73 6.94
N ALA A 50 -11.82 -10.85 7.93
CA ALA A 50 -10.86 -9.77 8.20
C ALA A 50 -9.48 -10.31 8.58
N LEU A 51 -9.42 -11.33 9.44
CA LEU A 51 -8.17 -12.00 9.81
C LEU A 51 -7.51 -12.66 8.59
N SER A 52 -8.27 -13.40 7.79
CA SER A 52 -7.79 -14.03 6.56
C SER A 52 -7.18 -13.01 5.59
N LYS A 53 -7.90 -11.91 5.31
CA LYS A 53 -7.42 -10.81 4.46
C LYS A 53 -6.13 -10.18 5.01
N SER A 54 -6.05 -9.95 6.32
CA SER A 54 -4.85 -9.40 6.95
C SER A 54 -3.66 -10.36 6.91
N SER A 55 -3.90 -11.67 7.06
CA SER A 55 -2.89 -12.71 6.95
C SER A 55 -2.32 -12.78 5.54
N GLY A 56 -3.19 -12.79 4.51
CA GLY A 56 -2.78 -12.73 3.11
C GLY A 56 -1.95 -11.49 2.79
N LYS A 57 -2.34 -10.31 3.32
CA LYS A 57 -1.57 -9.07 3.16
C LYS A 57 -0.17 -9.19 3.78
N LYS A 58 -0.04 -9.76 4.99
CA LYS A 58 1.25 -9.97 5.64
C LYS A 58 2.12 -10.97 4.88
N ALA A 59 1.55 -12.07 4.40
CA ALA A 59 2.27 -13.05 3.60
C ALA A 59 2.79 -12.43 2.29
N ALA A 60 1.95 -11.66 1.59
CA ALA A 60 2.36 -10.93 0.38
C ALA A 60 3.49 -9.92 0.67
N GLN A 61 3.39 -9.16 1.75
CA GLN A 61 4.45 -8.24 2.18
C GLN A 61 5.76 -8.97 2.49
N TRP A 62 5.69 -10.14 3.14
CA TRP A 62 6.86 -10.95 3.41
C TRP A 62 7.55 -11.42 2.12
N ILE A 63 6.77 -11.93 1.15
CA ILE A 63 7.28 -12.34 -0.17
C ILE A 63 7.93 -11.14 -0.88
N MET A 64 7.25 -10.00 -0.90
CA MET A 64 7.74 -8.76 -1.54
C MET A 64 9.07 -8.30 -0.94
N ASN A 65 9.22 -8.36 0.39
CA ASN A 65 10.48 -8.01 1.05
C ASN A 65 11.57 -9.04 0.79
N ARG A 66 11.24 -10.35 0.78
CA ARG A 66 12.20 -11.43 0.55
C ARG A 66 12.74 -11.44 -0.87
N TYR A 67 11.89 -11.14 -1.86
CA TYR A 67 12.22 -11.12 -3.28
C TYR A 67 12.07 -9.71 -3.85
N SER A 68 12.63 -8.71 -3.15
CA SER A 68 12.51 -7.28 -3.52
C SER A 68 12.92 -7.00 -4.97
N TYR A 69 13.86 -7.78 -5.51
CA TYR A 69 14.37 -7.62 -6.86
C TYR A 69 13.33 -7.81 -7.96
N ALA A 70 12.27 -8.57 -7.69
CA ALA A 70 11.18 -8.77 -8.63
C ALA A 70 10.21 -7.57 -8.70
N PHE A 71 10.29 -6.63 -7.76
CA PHE A 71 9.33 -5.53 -7.59
C PHE A 71 9.93 -4.13 -7.84
N PHE A 72 11.03 -4.04 -8.59
CA PHE A 72 11.70 -2.75 -8.87
C PHE A 72 11.11 -1.94 -10.03
N HIS A 73 10.15 -2.49 -10.78
CA HIS A 73 9.59 -1.79 -11.93
C HIS A 73 8.64 -0.67 -11.50
N ASP A 74 9.03 0.59 -11.71
CA ASP A 74 8.19 1.76 -11.49
C ASP A 74 7.64 2.31 -12.80
N VAL A 75 6.32 2.48 -12.86
CA VAL A 75 5.59 3.08 -13.99
C VAL A 75 4.88 4.36 -13.56
N ALA A 76 4.75 4.60 -12.25
CA ALA A 76 3.93 5.68 -11.74
C ALA A 76 4.67 7.02 -11.81
N ALA A 77 3.96 8.05 -12.27
CA ALA A 77 4.40 9.44 -12.19
C ALA A 77 3.33 10.25 -11.43
N PRO A 78 3.57 10.69 -10.18
CA PRO A 78 4.80 10.55 -9.40
C PRO A 78 5.03 9.13 -8.86
N SER A 79 6.30 8.78 -8.65
CA SER A 79 6.67 7.55 -7.94
C SER A 79 6.09 7.55 -6.53
N ILE A 80 5.61 6.39 -6.07
CA ILE A 80 4.97 6.22 -4.75
C ILE A 80 5.88 5.34 -3.88
N PRO A 81 6.70 5.92 -2.98
CA PRO A 81 7.67 5.17 -2.19
C PRO A 81 7.05 4.07 -1.31
N SER A 82 5.80 4.27 -0.87
CA SER A 82 5.08 3.34 0.00
C SER A 82 4.73 2.00 -0.65
N TYR A 83 4.86 1.87 -1.97
CA TYR A 83 4.59 0.61 -2.69
C TYR A 83 5.84 -0.24 -2.94
N PHE A 84 7.02 0.28 -2.63
CA PHE A 84 8.28 -0.45 -2.82
C PHE A 84 8.66 -1.26 -1.58
N PRO A 85 9.35 -2.41 -1.77
CA PRO A 85 9.84 -3.24 -0.67
C PRO A 85 10.87 -2.49 0.17
N ASN A 86 10.87 -2.77 1.48
CA ASN A 86 11.93 -2.33 2.39
C ASN A 86 13.05 -3.38 2.35
N TYR A 87 13.92 -3.36 1.35
CA TYR A 87 15.05 -4.26 1.31
C TYR A 87 16.04 -3.99 2.49
N THR A 88 16.20 -4.98 3.33
CA THR A 88 17.19 -4.99 4.40
C THR A 88 18.37 -5.78 3.91
N PHE A 89 19.55 -5.15 3.84
CA PHE A 89 20.77 -5.88 3.52
C PHE A 89 21.07 -6.80 4.70
N ASP A 90 21.32 -8.07 4.40
CA ASP A 90 21.76 -9.05 5.40
C ASP A 90 23.28 -8.93 5.56
N GLU A 91 23.81 -9.08 6.77
CA GLU A 91 25.27 -8.96 7.04
C GLU A 91 26.09 -9.96 6.21
N LYS A 92 25.45 -11.08 5.84
CA LYS A 92 26.01 -12.13 4.99
C LYS A 92 26.30 -11.66 3.56
N GLU A 93 25.55 -10.69 3.05
CA GLU A 93 25.79 -10.10 1.72
C GLU A 93 27.03 -9.20 1.70
N PHE A 94 27.56 -8.83 2.86
CA PHE A 94 28.77 -8.01 3.01
C PHE A 94 30.02 -8.80 3.38
N ILE A 95 29.93 -10.12 3.54
CA ILE A 95 31.09 -10.96 3.88
C ILE A 95 32.08 -11.01 2.71
N GLU A 96 31.58 -10.98 1.47
CA GLU A 96 32.38 -10.81 0.25
C GLU A 96 31.78 -9.69 -0.61
N PRO A 97 32.13 -8.42 -0.35
CA PRO A 97 31.59 -7.30 -1.09
C PRO A 97 32.18 -7.27 -2.50
N ASP A 98 31.32 -7.42 -3.51
CA ASP A 98 31.64 -7.32 -4.93
C ASP A 98 31.20 -5.97 -5.51
N GLU A 99 31.74 -5.59 -6.68
CA GLU A 99 31.33 -4.38 -7.40
C GLU A 99 29.84 -4.39 -7.73
N THR A 100 29.27 -5.57 -8.02
CA THR A 100 27.84 -5.72 -8.31
C THR A 100 26.94 -5.37 -7.13
N THR A 101 27.38 -5.66 -5.91
CA THR A 101 26.70 -5.25 -4.67
C THR A 101 26.70 -3.75 -4.46
N LEU A 102 27.80 -3.07 -4.80
CA LEU A 102 27.89 -1.60 -4.77
C LEU A 102 26.92 -0.93 -5.74
N TYR A 103 26.81 -1.44 -6.97
CA TYR A 103 25.84 -0.91 -7.94
C TYR A 103 24.39 -1.06 -7.48
N LYS A 104 24.05 -2.19 -6.82
CA LYS A 104 22.71 -2.39 -6.22
C LYS A 104 22.42 -1.36 -5.13
N LEU A 105 23.39 -1.06 -4.27
CA LEU A 105 23.27 -0.05 -3.20
C LEU A 105 23.06 1.37 -3.74
N MET A 106 23.78 1.71 -4.81
CA MET A 106 23.74 3.04 -5.43
C MET A 106 22.40 3.31 -6.12
N ASN A 107 21.88 2.33 -6.87
CA ASN A 107 20.57 2.42 -7.52
C ASN A 107 19.41 2.49 -6.50
N TRP A 108 19.61 1.92 -5.32
CA TRP A 108 18.58 1.84 -4.30
C TRP A 108 18.60 3.05 -3.33
N ASN A 109 19.31 4.13 -3.71
CA ASN A 109 19.27 5.46 -3.06
C ASN A 109 19.61 5.48 -1.56
N LYS A 110 20.36 4.49 -1.07
CA LYS A 110 20.78 4.43 0.35
C LYS A 110 22.10 5.16 0.64
N ILE A 111 22.97 5.34 -0.36
CA ILE A 111 24.25 6.07 -0.18
C ILE A 111 24.04 7.60 -0.21
N ILE A 112 23.04 8.09 -0.95
CA ILE A 112 22.85 9.53 -1.20
C ILE A 112 22.14 10.24 -0.01
N LYS A 113 21.69 9.49 1.00
CA LYS A 113 21.00 10.02 2.19
C LYS A 113 21.85 9.98 3.48
N ALA A 114 23.17 9.88 3.37
CA ALA A 114 24.09 10.02 4.49
C ALA A 114 24.54 11.48 4.67
#